data_AF-A0A9D9V2Y8-F1
#
_entry.id   AF-A0A9D9V2Y8-F1
#
_cell.length_a   1.000
_cell.length_b   1.000
_cell.length_c   1.000
_cell.angle_alpha   90.00
_cell.angle_beta   90.00
_cell.angle_gamma   90.00
#
_symmetry.space_group_name_H-M   'P 1'
#
loop_
_entity.id
_entity.type
_entity.pdbx_description
1 polymer ?
#
loop_
_entity_poly.entity_id
_entity_poly.type
_entity_poly.pdbx_seq_one_letter_code
_entity_poly.pdbx_strand_id
1 'polypeptide(L)'
;MADKKVSLILIDKNKLWLYSGATGEILNLDFPTTVMKDMEVLNRDLLIKQFESFLSVHKVDGPRVDIVIAPSLLFIKDFSGIEEPKKEEAIKSFVDNVPFDSTAKTTMHMDKVVRVIVANKDLIILIKHSLEKRKCEVPLILPATVITNVSISSALDPQIAKAVLGQTDSLKAYNLLDTGPAINPLKNITANAADKSHPKRLPLLLSMFGGLISVLIGVAVVTNRQPTIPASQASVVLNPFPSLAKPTIVASPSAIISTLRIDLMRTDQAASKSSQLRTSLKNLGITDLKELVDNTIVLESSQLVFSQAIPVVVQEQIINIVKTVEPVFSTKVVTGLSRDVEIRLK
;
A
#
# COMPACT_ATOMS: atom_id res chain seq x y z
N MET A 1 1.82 -29.57 -22.52
CA MET A 1 1.46 -28.17 -22.25
C MET A 1 2.53 -27.63 -21.31
N ALA A 2 3.26 -26.58 -21.70
CA ALA A 2 4.29 -26.00 -20.82
C ALA A 2 3.61 -25.48 -19.56
N ASP A 3 4.08 -25.96 -18.41
CA ASP A 3 3.60 -25.54 -17.09
C ASP A 3 3.73 -24.01 -17.01
N LYS A 4 2.60 -23.28 -17.08
CA LYS A 4 2.58 -21.81 -17.18
C LYS A 4 3.01 -21.31 -15.80
N LYS A 5 4.31 -21.04 -15.63
CA LYS A 5 4.90 -20.67 -14.34
C LYS A 5 4.27 -19.38 -13.81
N VAL A 6 3.36 -19.51 -12.85
CA VAL A 6 2.61 -18.40 -12.23
C VAL A 6 3.48 -17.73 -11.17
N SER A 7 3.56 -16.40 -11.20
CA SER A 7 4.24 -15.61 -10.17
C SER A 7 3.23 -15.06 -9.16
N LEU A 8 3.72 -14.75 -7.96
CA LEU A 8 2.90 -14.25 -6.87
C LEU A 8 3.50 -12.96 -6.31
N ILE A 9 2.68 -11.94 -6.13
CA ILE A 9 3.05 -10.71 -5.45
C ILE A 9 2.34 -10.65 -4.10
N LEU A 10 3.09 -10.41 -3.02
CA LEU A 10 2.55 -10.06 -1.70
C LEU A 10 2.81 -8.58 -1.44
N ILE A 11 1.76 -7.80 -1.19
CA ILE A 11 1.86 -6.37 -0.89
C ILE A 11 1.60 -6.16 0.60
N ASP A 12 2.51 -5.44 1.27
CA ASP A 12 2.43 -5.05 2.68
C ASP A 12 2.68 -3.54 2.81
N LYS A 13 2.43 -2.98 4.00
CA LYS A 13 2.44 -1.54 4.28
C LYS A 13 3.77 -0.83 4.00
N ASN A 14 4.88 -1.57 4.01
CA ASN A 14 6.22 -1.01 3.87
C ASN A 14 6.99 -1.61 2.71
N LYS A 15 6.51 -2.69 2.11
CA LYS A 15 7.21 -3.38 1.02
C LYS A 15 6.31 -4.32 0.25
N LEU A 16 6.83 -4.79 -0.86
CA LEU A 16 6.26 -5.82 -1.70
C LEU A 16 7.27 -6.94 -1.88
N TRP A 17 6.79 -8.19 -1.85
CA TRP A 17 7.56 -9.34 -2.28
C TRP A 17 7.01 -9.89 -3.60
N LEU A 18 7.91 -10.34 -4.46
CA LEU A 18 7.61 -11.04 -5.70
C LEU A 18 8.25 -12.42 -5.63
N TYR A 19 7.43 -13.45 -5.67
CA TYR A 19 7.86 -14.81 -5.97
C TYR A 19 7.83 -15.03 -7.48
N SER A 20 9.00 -15.29 -8.07
CA SER A 20 9.13 -15.64 -9.47
C SER A 20 8.76 -17.12 -9.65
N GLY A 21 7.65 -17.39 -10.33
CA GLY A 21 7.32 -18.78 -10.70
C GLY A 21 8.39 -19.41 -11.59
N ALA A 22 9.12 -18.59 -12.35
CA ALA A 22 10.16 -19.00 -13.28
C ALA A 22 11.39 -19.60 -12.59
N THR A 23 11.92 -18.86 -11.61
CA THR A 23 13.20 -19.15 -10.93
C THR A 23 13.01 -19.70 -9.51
N GLY A 24 11.83 -19.52 -8.90
CA GLY A 24 11.57 -19.84 -7.50
C GLY A 24 12.14 -18.81 -6.51
N GLU A 25 12.72 -17.72 -7.01
CA GLU A 25 13.34 -16.68 -6.21
C GLU A 25 12.30 -15.73 -5.59
N ILE A 26 12.65 -15.17 -4.43
CA ILE A 26 11.91 -14.10 -3.78
C ILE A 26 12.68 -12.80 -3.94
N LEU A 27 12.03 -11.83 -4.57
CA LEU A 27 12.52 -10.48 -4.76
C LEU A 27 11.69 -9.53 -3.89
N ASN A 28 12.25 -8.40 -3.49
CA ASN A 28 11.51 -7.42 -2.70
C ASN A 28 11.74 -5.99 -3.16
N LEU A 29 10.73 -5.16 -2.95
CA LEU A 29 10.73 -3.72 -3.18
C LEU A 29 10.22 -3.05 -1.91
N ASP A 30 11.07 -2.27 -1.23
CA ASP A 30 10.64 -1.45 -0.11
C ASP A 30 9.91 -0.19 -0.62
N PHE A 31 8.86 0.20 0.09
CA PHE A 31 8.11 1.43 -0.15
C PHE A 31 8.62 2.53 0.78
N PRO A 32 9.29 3.57 0.26
CA PRO A 32 9.68 4.71 1.07
C PRO A 32 8.45 5.43 1.64
N THR A 33 8.58 6.02 2.82
CA THR A 33 7.50 6.79 3.48
C THR A 33 7.05 8.03 2.68
N THR A 34 7.86 8.47 1.70
CA THR A 34 7.52 9.52 0.74
C THR A 34 6.62 9.04 -0.40
N VAL A 35 6.50 7.72 -0.59
CA VAL A 35 5.73 7.08 -1.66
C VAL A 35 4.45 6.50 -1.09
N MET A 36 4.56 5.77 0.01
CA MET A 36 3.45 5.15 0.70
C MET A 36 3.60 5.34 2.20
N LYS A 37 2.52 5.76 2.86
CA LYS A 37 2.49 5.93 4.31
C LYS A 37 1.08 5.64 4.80
N ASP A 38 0.96 4.98 5.95
CA ASP A 38 -0.34 4.74 6.59
C ASP A 38 -1.37 4.09 5.64
N MET A 39 -0.93 3.15 4.78
CA MET A 39 -1.74 2.44 3.78
C MET A 39 -2.21 3.29 2.58
N GLU A 40 -1.73 4.54 2.49
CA GLU A 40 -2.08 5.49 1.44
C GLU A 40 -0.90 5.74 0.48
N VAL A 41 -1.22 5.91 -0.81
CA VAL A 41 -0.24 6.25 -1.84
C VAL A 41 -0.10 7.76 -1.91
N LEU A 42 0.97 8.29 -1.31
CA LEU A 42 1.28 9.72 -1.29
C LEU A 42 1.79 10.24 -2.64
N ASN A 43 2.53 9.40 -3.39
CA ASN A 43 3.08 9.77 -4.69
C ASN A 43 2.89 8.64 -5.71
N ARG A 44 1.80 8.74 -6.49
CA ARG A 44 1.42 7.73 -7.50
C ARG A 44 2.48 7.55 -8.58
N ASP A 45 3.02 8.65 -9.11
CA ASP A 45 4.00 8.61 -10.20
C ASP A 45 5.32 7.97 -9.75
N LEU A 46 5.76 8.28 -8.54
CA LEU A 46 6.98 7.71 -7.98
C LEU A 46 6.80 6.21 -7.69
N LEU A 47 5.64 5.80 -7.18
CA LEU A 47 5.31 4.38 -6.99
C LEU A 47 5.35 3.61 -8.31
N ILE A 48 4.70 4.13 -9.35
CA ILE A 48 4.71 3.52 -10.69
C ILE A 48 6.14 3.40 -11.20
N LYS A 49 6.93 4.48 -11.14
CA LYS A 49 8.32 4.47 -11.62
C LYS A 49 9.19 3.46 -10.86
N GLN A 50 9.07 3.41 -9.53
CA GLN A 50 9.82 2.45 -8.70
C GLN A 50 9.43 1.02 -9.01
N PHE A 51 8.13 0.74 -9.10
CA PHE A 51 7.64 -0.60 -9.39
C PHE A 51 7.97 -1.03 -10.82
N GLU A 52 7.79 -0.18 -11.82
CA GLU A 52 8.20 -0.46 -13.20
C GLU A 52 9.72 -0.67 -13.29
N SER A 53 10.53 0.09 -12.56
CA SER A 53 11.99 -0.12 -12.50
C SER A 53 12.35 -1.46 -11.86
N PHE A 54 11.71 -1.82 -10.75
CA PHE A 54 11.86 -3.12 -10.10
C PHE A 54 11.55 -4.28 -11.06
N LEU A 55 10.43 -4.20 -11.77
CA LEU A 55 10.04 -5.21 -12.77
C LEU A 55 11.06 -5.29 -13.93
N SER A 56 11.61 -4.16 -14.38
CA SER A 56 12.67 -4.13 -15.41
C SER A 56 13.97 -4.78 -14.94
N VAL A 57 14.47 -4.37 -13.76
CA VAL A 57 15.76 -4.83 -13.22
C VAL A 57 15.78 -6.34 -13.05
N HIS A 58 14.68 -6.88 -12.53
CA HIS A 58 14.55 -8.31 -12.28
C HIS A 58 14.01 -9.10 -13.46
N LYS A 59 13.84 -8.45 -14.62
CA LYS A 59 13.27 -9.05 -15.85
C LYS A 59 12.02 -9.85 -15.50
N VAL A 60 11.09 -9.22 -14.81
CA VAL A 60 9.83 -9.86 -14.45
C VAL A 60 8.99 -9.92 -15.71
N ASP A 61 9.13 -11.03 -16.42
CA ASP A 61 8.39 -11.39 -17.60
C ASP A 61 7.65 -12.71 -17.35
N GLY A 62 6.32 -12.65 -17.40
CA GLY A 62 5.49 -13.81 -17.11
C GLY A 62 4.06 -13.55 -17.53
N PRO A 63 3.35 -14.55 -18.07
CA PRO A 63 2.02 -14.32 -18.59
C PRO A 63 0.96 -14.19 -17.49
N ARG A 64 1.26 -14.58 -16.23
CA ARG A 64 0.30 -14.52 -15.12
C ARG A 64 0.99 -14.18 -13.79
N VAL A 65 0.44 -13.20 -13.08
CA VAL A 65 0.84 -12.77 -11.74
C VAL A 65 -0.40 -12.65 -10.86
N ASP A 66 -0.48 -13.44 -9.80
CA ASP A 66 -1.54 -13.30 -8.80
C ASP A 66 -1.05 -12.35 -7.68
N ILE A 67 -1.96 -11.58 -7.09
CA ILE A 67 -1.64 -10.60 -6.05
C ILE A 67 -2.32 -11.01 -4.74
N VAL A 68 -1.59 -10.87 -3.63
CA VAL A 68 -2.08 -11.03 -2.27
C VAL A 68 -1.84 -9.73 -1.50
N ILE A 69 -2.85 -9.27 -0.79
CA ILE A 69 -2.81 -8.08 0.06
C ILE A 69 -2.65 -8.53 1.51
N ALA A 70 -1.56 -8.14 2.15
CA ALA A 70 -1.24 -8.51 3.53
C ALA A 70 -2.27 -7.93 4.52
N PRO A 71 -2.46 -8.55 5.71
CA PRO A 71 -3.45 -8.10 6.69
C PRO A 71 -3.25 -6.65 7.16
N SER A 72 -2.01 -6.16 7.14
CA SER A 72 -1.62 -4.77 7.45
C SER A 72 -2.20 -3.73 6.49
N LEU A 73 -2.69 -4.14 5.32
CA LEU A 73 -3.30 -3.30 4.30
C LEU A 73 -4.83 -3.49 4.20
N LEU A 74 -5.43 -4.22 5.15
CA LEU A 74 -6.85 -4.56 5.14
C LEU A 74 -7.59 -3.96 6.34
N PHE A 75 -8.78 -3.43 6.07
CA PHE A 75 -9.80 -3.16 7.08
C PHE A 75 -10.78 -4.32 7.10
N ILE A 76 -10.99 -4.92 8.26
CA ILE A 76 -11.80 -6.13 8.43
C ILE A 76 -12.83 -5.89 9.52
N LYS A 77 -14.09 -6.23 9.23
CA LYS A 77 -15.16 -6.21 10.22
C LYS A 77 -16.07 -7.41 10.06
N ASP A 78 -16.37 -8.03 11.19
CA ASP A 78 -17.28 -9.17 11.30
C ASP A 78 -18.66 -8.68 11.73
N PHE A 79 -19.69 -9.16 11.02
CA PHE A 79 -21.09 -8.85 11.27
C PHE A 79 -21.81 -10.14 11.63
N SER A 80 -22.25 -10.25 12.88
CA SER A 80 -22.93 -11.43 13.42
C SER A 80 -24.20 -11.05 14.17
N GLY A 81 -25.25 -11.87 14.06
CA GLY A 81 -26.49 -11.66 14.84
C GLY A 81 -27.31 -10.43 14.43
N ILE A 82 -27.09 -9.92 13.20
CA ILE A 82 -27.86 -8.81 12.63
C ILE A 82 -28.70 -9.36 11.48
N GLU A 83 -30.01 -9.10 11.53
CA GLU A 83 -30.94 -9.45 10.45
C GLU A 83 -30.82 -8.47 9.27
N GLU A 84 -31.11 -8.96 8.06
CA GLU A 84 -31.29 -8.09 6.90
C GLU A 84 -32.61 -7.30 7.07
N PRO A 85 -32.67 -5.98 6.76
CA PRO A 85 -31.73 -5.14 5.99
C PRO A 85 -30.71 -4.34 6.82
N LYS A 86 -30.79 -4.39 8.16
CA LYS A 86 -29.91 -3.61 9.06
C LYS A 86 -28.44 -3.97 8.88
N LYS A 87 -28.18 -5.22 8.51
CA LYS A 87 -26.83 -5.70 8.24
C LYS A 87 -26.23 -5.08 6.99
N GLU A 88 -26.98 -4.97 5.89
CA GLU A 88 -26.53 -4.28 4.69
C GLU A 88 -26.21 -2.79 4.96
N GLU A 89 -27.04 -2.11 5.75
CA GLU A 89 -26.80 -0.73 6.18
C GLU A 89 -25.53 -0.61 7.04
N ALA A 90 -25.31 -1.54 7.98
CA ALA A 90 -24.12 -1.58 8.81
C ALA A 90 -22.84 -1.87 7.99
N ILE A 91 -22.93 -2.74 6.97
CA ILE A 91 -21.84 -3.02 6.03
C ILE A 91 -21.52 -1.76 5.22
N LYS A 92 -22.54 -1.08 4.69
CA LYS A 92 -22.36 0.16 3.93
C LYS A 92 -21.70 1.24 4.80
N SER A 93 -22.21 1.44 6.02
CA SER A 93 -21.62 2.38 6.98
C SER A 93 -20.15 2.05 7.29
N PHE A 94 -19.79 0.77 7.45
CA PHE A 94 -18.40 0.38 7.65
C PHE A 94 -17.52 0.78 6.45
N VAL A 95 -17.95 0.44 5.23
CA VAL A 95 -17.19 0.74 4.00
C VAL A 95 -17.05 2.24 3.79
N ASP A 96 -18.11 3.02 4.03
CA ASP A 96 -18.14 4.48 3.88
C ASP A 96 -17.22 5.20 4.91
N ASN A 97 -16.89 4.55 6.03
CA ASN A 97 -16.00 5.09 7.07
C ASN A 97 -14.54 4.64 6.92
N VAL A 98 -14.21 3.80 5.94
CA VAL A 98 -12.81 3.46 5.64
C VAL A 98 -12.12 4.71 5.07
N PRO A 99 -10.92 5.09 5.57
CA PRO A 99 -10.27 6.35 5.22
C PRO A 99 -9.58 6.31 3.83
N PHE A 100 -10.31 5.89 2.79
CA PHE A 100 -9.82 5.86 1.41
C PHE A 100 -10.88 6.45 0.48
N ASP A 101 -10.44 7.27 -0.48
CA ASP A 101 -11.31 7.81 -1.53
C ASP A 101 -11.95 6.69 -2.38
N SER A 102 -11.21 5.60 -2.57
CA SER A 102 -11.66 4.44 -3.34
C SER A 102 -11.34 3.13 -2.64
N THR A 103 -12.35 2.30 -2.47
CA THR A 103 -12.25 1.02 -1.75
C THR A 103 -12.49 -0.18 -2.66
N ALA A 104 -11.69 -1.22 -2.46
CA ALA A 104 -11.89 -2.55 -3.02
C ALA A 104 -12.45 -3.43 -1.89
N LYS A 105 -13.48 -4.22 -2.18
CA LYS A 105 -14.23 -4.93 -1.16
C LYS A 105 -14.48 -6.37 -1.57
N THR A 106 -14.35 -7.28 -0.61
CA THR A 106 -14.89 -8.64 -0.74
C THR A 106 -15.58 -9.05 0.56
N THR A 107 -16.44 -10.06 0.48
CA THR A 107 -17.25 -10.54 1.59
C THR A 107 -17.07 -12.04 1.74
N MET A 108 -16.83 -12.51 2.97
CA MET A 108 -16.74 -13.92 3.30
C MET A 108 -17.87 -14.31 4.25
N HIS A 109 -18.60 -15.36 3.89
CA HIS A 109 -19.71 -15.88 4.68
C HIS A 109 -19.22 -17.08 5.49
N MET A 110 -19.30 -16.97 6.82
CA MET A 110 -18.90 -18.00 7.78
C MET A 110 -20.08 -18.28 8.72
N ASP A 111 -20.90 -19.27 8.40
CA ASP A 111 -22.11 -19.64 9.16
C ASP A 111 -23.03 -18.43 9.45
N LYS A 112 -22.99 -17.91 10.69
CA LYS A 112 -23.78 -16.76 11.17
C LYS A 112 -23.02 -15.44 11.12
N VAL A 113 -21.78 -15.45 10.66
CA VAL A 113 -20.89 -14.30 10.58
C VAL A 113 -20.66 -13.95 9.12
N VAL A 114 -20.79 -12.68 8.80
CA VAL A 114 -20.33 -12.12 7.52
C VAL A 114 -19.14 -11.23 7.78
N ARG A 115 -17.99 -11.62 7.24
CA ARG A 115 -16.76 -10.84 7.29
C ARG A 115 -16.66 -9.98 6.05
N VAL A 116 -16.56 -8.67 6.23
CA VAL A 116 -16.31 -7.72 5.14
C VAL A 116 -14.86 -7.29 5.21
N ILE A 117 -14.18 -7.38 4.08
CA ILE A 117 -12.77 -7.05 3.93
C ILE A 117 -12.66 -5.92 2.92
N VAL A 118 -11.98 -4.84 3.31
CA VAL A 118 -11.82 -3.62 2.51
C VAL A 118 -10.34 -3.27 2.39
N ALA A 119 -9.92 -2.84 1.21
CA ALA A 119 -8.56 -2.42 0.91
C ALA A 119 -8.54 -1.13 0.08
N ASN A 120 -7.39 -0.45 0.07
CA ASN A 120 -7.16 0.71 -0.78
C ASN A 120 -7.17 0.31 -2.27
N LYS A 121 -8.19 0.72 -3.01
CA LYS A 121 -8.36 0.34 -4.42
C LYS A 121 -7.33 0.99 -5.33
N ASP A 122 -6.91 2.22 -5.02
CA ASP A 122 -5.93 2.93 -5.83
C ASP A 122 -4.59 2.22 -5.85
N LEU A 123 -4.09 1.77 -4.69
CA LEU A 123 -2.87 0.97 -4.60
C LEU A 123 -2.96 -0.28 -5.48
N ILE A 124 -4.05 -1.03 -5.35
CA ILE A 124 -4.26 -2.28 -6.08
C ILE A 124 -4.26 -2.03 -7.59
N ILE A 125 -5.00 -1.02 -8.04
CA ILE A 125 -5.11 -0.69 -9.46
C ILE A 125 -3.77 -0.21 -10.03
N LEU A 126 -3.01 0.60 -9.29
CA LEU A 126 -1.69 1.09 -9.73
C LEU A 126 -0.72 -0.07 -10.00
N ILE A 127 -0.65 -1.02 -9.07
CA ILE A 127 0.21 -2.20 -9.20
C ILE A 127 -0.29 -3.11 -10.33
N LYS A 128 -1.59 -3.39 -10.38
CA LYS A 128 -2.22 -4.18 -11.46
C LYS A 128 -1.93 -3.59 -12.84
N HIS A 129 -2.19 -2.30 -13.05
CA HIS A 129 -1.96 -1.64 -14.34
C HIS A 129 -0.49 -1.66 -14.74
N SER A 130 0.44 -1.52 -13.79
CA SER A 130 1.88 -1.58 -14.08
C SER A 130 2.32 -2.97 -14.57
N LEU A 131 1.70 -4.05 -14.07
CA LEU A 131 1.89 -5.42 -14.55
C LEU A 131 1.26 -5.62 -15.94
N GLU A 132 0.03 -5.14 -16.14
CA GLU A 132 -0.71 -5.28 -17.40
C GLU A 132 -0.05 -4.55 -18.56
N LYS A 133 0.58 -3.38 -18.32
CA LYS A 133 1.43 -2.70 -19.30
C LYS A 133 2.57 -3.58 -19.82
N ARG A 134 3.03 -4.54 -19.02
CA ARG A 134 4.05 -5.53 -19.36
C ARG A 134 3.47 -6.84 -19.89
N LYS A 135 2.19 -6.86 -20.27
CA LYS A 135 1.47 -8.04 -20.78
C LYS A 135 1.37 -9.18 -19.76
N CYS A 136 1.50 -8.87 -18.47
CA CYS A 136 1.20 -9.82 -17.41
C CYS A 136 -0.31 -9.82 -17.15
N GLU A 137 -0.94 -11.00 -17.13
CA GLU A 137 -2.33 -11.12 -16.67
C GLU A 137 -2.37 -11.10 -15.15
N VAL A 138 -3.27 -10.31 -14.57
CA VAL A 138 -3.53 -10.28 -13.12
C VAL A 138 -4.96 -10.77 -12.85
N PRO A 139 -5.21 -12.09 -12.93
CA PRO A 139 -6.56 -12.62 -12.85
C PRO A 139 -7.11 -12.64 -11.42
N LEU A 140 -6.25 -12.56 -10.41
CA LEU A 140 -6.64 -12.78 -9.03
C LEU A 140 -5.92 -11.84 -8.06
N ILE A 141 -6.69 -11.14 -7.22
CA ILE A 141 -6.21 -10.27 -6.15
C ILE A 141 -6.91 -10.66 -4.86
N LEU A 142 -6.20 -11.30 -3.95
CA LEU A 142 -6.77 -11.87 -2.73
C LEU A 142 -6.37 -11.08 -1.48
N PRO A 143 -7.25 -10.96 -0.49
CA PRO A 143 -6.83 -10.63 0.86
C PRO A 143 -6.13 -11.83 1.50
N ALA A 144 -5.02 -11.62 2.20
CA ALA A 144 -4.28 -12.69 2.86
C ALA A 144 -5.14 -13.52 3.85
N THR A 145 -6.17 -12.89 4.42
CA THR A 145 -7.04 -13.50 5.43
C THR A 145 -8.00 -14.57 4.91
N VAL A 146 -8.16 -14.72 3.59
CA VAL A 146 -8.96 -15.84 3.03
C VAL A 146 -8.13 -17.10 2.79
N ILE A 147 -6.82 -17.04 2.99
CA ILE A 147 -5.91 -18.17 2.83
C ILE A 147 -5.81 -18.88 4.18
N THR A 148 -6.35 -20.08 4.29
CA THR A 148 -6.56 -20.76 5.59
C THR A 148 -5.40 -21.66 6.02
N ASN A 149 -4.61 -22.17 5.08
CA ASN A 149 -3.58 -23.18 5.36
C ASN A 149 -2.18 -22.60 5.52
N VAL A 150 -2.04 -21.27 5.44
CA VAL A 150 -0.74 -20.59 5.52
C VAL A 150 -0.89 -19.28 6.25
N SER A 151 -0.05 -19.06 7.27
CA SER A 151 -0.01 -17.79 7.99
C SER A 151 0.85 -16.78 7.22
N ILE A 152 0.19 -15.87 6.51
CA ILE A 152 0.85 -14.75 5.84
C ILE A 152 0.85 -13.57 6.81
N SER A 153 1.86 -13.50 7.69
CA SER A 153 1.96 -12.47 8.72
C SER A 153 2.81 -11.27 8.29
N SER A 154 3.93 -11.48 7.58
CA SER A 154 4.86 -10.38 7.25
C SER A 154 6.01 -10.74 6.31
N ALA A 155 6.06 -11.94 5.74
CA ALA A 155 7.12 -12.32 4.80
C ALA A 155 6.62 -13.37 3.82
N LEU A 156 7.08 -13.27 2.57
CA LEU A 156 6.87 -14.29 1.56
C LEU A 156 8.12 -15.17 1.46
N ASP A 157 7.93 -16.48 1.56
CA ASP A 157 8.93 -17.48 1.22
C ASP A 157 8.43 -18.39 0.08
N PRO A 158 9.31 -19.18 -0.55
CA PRO A 158 8.91 -20.05 -1.67
C PRO A 158 7.86 -21.11 -1.31
N GLN A 159 7.83 -21.61 -0.06
CA GLN A 159 6.85 -22.61 0.38
C GLN A 159 5.47 -21.98 0.53
N ILE A 160 5.40 -20.80 1.19
CA ILE A 160 4.20 -19.98 1.31
C ILE A 160 3.66 -19.66 -0.08
N ALA A 161 4.50 -19.16 -0.99
CA ALA A 161 4.08 -18.79 -2.34
C ALA A 161 3.47 -19.97 -3.10
N LYS A 162 4.10 -21.15 -3.05
CA LYS A 162 3.57 -22.37 -3.69
C LYS A 162 2.26 -22.82 -3.06
N ALA A 163 2.15 -22.78 -1.74
CA ALA A 163 0.94 -23.16 -1.03
C ALA A 163 -0.25 -22.23 -1.36
N VAL A 164 0.01 -20.93 -1.50
CA VAL A 164 -0.98 -19.95 -1.96
C VAL A 164 -1.39 -20.24 -3.40
N LEU A 165 -0.42 -20.40 -4.31
CA LEU A 165 -0.67 -20.65 -5.73
C LEU A 165 -1.50 -21.92 -5.95
N GLY A 166 -1.29 -22.96 -5.12
CA GLY A 166 -2.04 -24.21 -5.15
C GLY A 166 -3.51 -24.12 -4.73
N GLN A 167 -3.96 -22.98 -4.18
CA GLN A 167 -5.34 -22.76 -3.72
C GLN A 167 -6.05 -21.66 -4.52
N THR A 168 -5.40 -21.09 -5.55
CA THR A 168 -5.92 -19.93 -6.29
C THR A 168 -7.29 -20.18 -6.92
N ASP A 169 -7.55 -21.39 -7.41
CA ASP A 169 -8.84 -21.74 -8.02
C ASP A 169 -10.02 -21.74 -7.02
N SER A 170 -9.83 -22.23 -5.79
CA SER A 170 -10.89 -22.22 -4.77
C SER A 170 -11.14 -20.83 -4.19
N LEU A 171 -10.18 -19.91 -4.34
CA LEU A 171 -10.23 -18.57 -3.77
C LEU A 171 -10.74 -17.49 -4.74
N LYS A 172 -11.06 -17.84 -5.99
CA LYS A 172 -11.56 -16.89 -7.01
C LYS A 172 -12.78 -16.09 -6.55
N ALA A 173 -13.66 -16.69 -5.74
CA ALA A 173 -14.84 -16.01 -5.20
C ALA A 173 -14.51 -14.83 -4.27
N TYR A 174 -13.28 -14.73 -3.78
CA TYR A 174 -12.83 -13.70 -2.85
C TYR A 174 -11.93 -12.64 -3.49
N ASN A 175 -11.95 -12.54 -4.82
CA ASN A 175 -11.19 -11.54 -5.55
C ASN A 175 -11.66 -10.11 -5.16
N LEU A 176 -10.72 -9.24 -4.78
CA LEU A 176 -11.02 -7.89 -4.26
C LEU A 176 -11.55 -6.93 -5.32
N LEU A 177 -11.21 -7.15 -6.60
CA LEU A 177 -11.63 -6.29 -7.70
C LEU A 177 -12.81 -6.83 -8.50
N ASP A 178 -13.30 -8.03 -8.18
CA ASP A 178 -14.39 -8.63 -8.92
C ASP A 178 -15.73 -8.13 -8.36
N THR A 179 -16.50 -7.43 -9.18
CA THR A 179 -17.80 -6.85 -8.81
C THR A 179 -18.97 -7.82 -9.01
N GLY A 180 -18.70 -9.13 -9.00
CA GLY A 180 -19.72 -10.17 -9.07
C GLY A 180 -20.54 -10.30 -7.78
N PRO A 181 -21.81 -10.75 -7.84
CA PRO A 181 -22.62 -10.95 -6.64
C PRO A 181 -21.94 -11.97 -5.72
N ALA A 182 -21.87 -11.66 -4.41
CA ALA A 182 -21.27 -12.51 -3.39
C ALA A 182 -21.78 -13.96 -3.51
N ILE A 183 -20.93 -14.85 -4.01
CA ILE A 183 -21.28 -16.25 -4.18
C ILE A 183 -20.92 -16.96 -2.88
N ASN A 184 -21.92 -17.45 -2.16
CA ASN A 184 -21.74 -18.35 -1.02
C ASN A 184 -20.94 -19.59 -1.49
N PRO A 185 -19.71 -19.84 -1.00
CA PRO A 185 -18.96 -21.03 -1.37
C PRO A 185 -19.45 -22.29 -0.63
N LEU A 186 -20.58 -22.24 0.07
CA LEU A 186 -21.17 -23.38 0.78
C LEU A 186 -22.50 -23.84 0.18
N LYS A 187 -22.53 -24.13 -1.12
CA LYS A 187 -23.56 -25.03 -1.68
C LYS A 187 -23.10 -25.64 -2.99
N ASN A 188 -22.33 -26.73 -2.90
CA ASN A 188 -22.17 -27.69 -3.99
C ASN A 188 -21.87 -29.09 -3.43
N ILE A 189 -22.90 -29.72 -2.85
CA ILE A 189 -23.15 -31.14 -3.10
C ILE A 189 -24.62 -31.26 -3.48
N THR A 190 -24.92 -31.03 -4.75
CA THR A 190 -25.84 -31.85 -5.55
C THR A 190 -25.69 -31.42 -7.00
N ALA A 191 -25.35 -32.39 -7.84
CA ALA A 191 -25.33 -32.29 -9.27
C ALA A 191 -26.70 -31.88 -9.85
N ASN A 192 -26.63 -31.35 -11.08
CA ASN A 192 -27.72 -31.09 -12.04
C ASN A 192 -28.53 -29.80 -11.87
N ALA A 193 -28.18 -28.80 -12.67
CA ALA A 193 -29.13 -28.15 -13.58
C ALA A 193 -28.34 -27.37 -14.65
N ALA A 194 -28.51 -27.79 -15.91
CA ALA A 194 -28.17 -26.96 -17.05
C ALA A 194 -29.06 -25.71 -17.03
N ASP A 195 -28.49 -24.54 -16.73
CA ASP A 195 -29.23 -23.29 -16.78
C ASP A 195 -29.19 -22.71 -18.20
N LYS A 196 -30.38 -22.58 -18.78
CA LYS A 196 -30.61 -22.09 -20.14
C LYS A 196 -30.45 -20.58 -20.11
N SER A 197 -29.43 -20.07 -20.79
CA SER A 197 -29.28 -18.64 -21.06
C SER A 197 -30.57 -18.07 -21.67
N HIS A 198 -31.19 -17.10 -20.99
CA HIS A 198 -32.36 -16.38 -21.48
C HIS A 198 -31.98 -15.42 -22.64
N PRO A 199 -32.50 -15.60 -23.88
CA PRO A 199 -32.21 -14.68 -25.00
C PRO A 199 -33.04 -13.39 -24.99
N LYS A 200 -33.81 -13.10 -23.92
CA LYS A 200 -34.78 -11.98 -23.90
C LYS A 200 -34.23 -10.65 -23.38
N ARG A 201 -32.99 -10.59 -22.87
CA ARG A 201 -32.39 -9.34 -22.36
C ARG A 201 -31.73 -8.49 -23.45
N LEU A 202 -31.31 -9.10 -24.56
CA LEU A 202 -30.70 -8.41 -25.68
C LEU A 202 -31.64 -7.43 -26.42
N PRO A 203 -32.90 -7.78 -26.77
CA PRO A 203 -33.79 -6.82 -27.43
C PRO A 203 -34.23 -5.67 -26.51
N LEU A 204 -34.29 -5.89 -25.19
CA LEU A 204 -34.58 -4.85 -24.20
C LEU A 204 -33.44 -3.83 -24.10
N LEU A 205 -32.18 -4.31 -24.07
CA LEU A 205 -31.00 -3.45 -24.03
C LEU A 205 -30.84 -2.64 -25.33
N LEU A 206 -31.12 -3.25 -26.49
CA LEU A 206 -31.12 -2.56 -27.78
C LEU A 206 -32.18 -1.45 -27.86
N SER A 207 -33.37 -1.70 -27.29
CA SER A 207 -34.44 -0.69 -27.23
C SER A 207 -34.05 0.51 -26.36
N MET A 208 -33.45 0.25 -25.19
CA MET A 208 -33.01 1.32 -24.28
C MET A 208 -31.87 2.14 -24.88
N PHE A 209 -30.92 1.48 -25.56
CA PHE A 209 -29.81 2.13 -26.23
C PHE A 209 -30.28 2.97 -27.45
N GLY A 210 -31.24 2.46 -28.23
CA GLY A 210 -31.83 3.21 -29.35
C GLY A 210 -32.61 4.46 -28.92
N GLY A 211 -33.28 4.40 -27.76
CA GLY A 211 -33.91 5.56 -27.14
C GLY A 211 -32.90 6.63 -26.76
N LEU A 212 -31.77 6.22 -26.14
CA LEU A 212 -30.70 7.14 -25.74
C LEU A 212 -30.05 7.82 -26.95
N ILE A 213 -29.82 7.08 -28.03
CA ILE A 213 -29.28 7.64 -29.29
C ILE A 213 -30.26 8.65 -29.91
N SER A 214 -31.56 8.37 -29.91
CA SER A 214 -32.56 9.31 -30.44
C SER A 214 -32.58 10.64 -29.68
N VAL A 215 -32.44 10.59 -28.35
CA VAL A 215 -32.33 11.81 -27.53
C VAL A 215 -31.05 12.57 -27.87
N LEU A 216 -29.93 11.87 -28.03
CA LEU A 216 -28.64 12.48 -28.37
C LEU A 216 -28.67 13.19 -29.74
N ILE A 217 -29.30 12.56 -30.75
CA ILE A 217 -29.50 13.15 -32.07
C ILE A 217 -30.43 14.37 -31.97
N GLY A 218 -31.51 14.28 -31.17
CA GLY A 218 -32.42 15.40 -30.94
C GLY A 218 -31.71 16.61 -30.33
N VAL A 219 -30.86 16.40 -29.33
CA VAL A 219 -30.05 17.47 -28.72
C VAL A 219 -29.05 18.03 -29.74
N ALA A 220 -28.32 17.17 -30.46
CA ALA A 220 -27.32 17.61 -31.44
C ALA A 220 -27.91 18.47 -32.56
N VAL A 221 -29.13 18.16 -33.03
CA VAL A 221 -29.84 18.96 -34.06
C VAL A 221 -30.33 20.30 -33.50
N VAL A 222 -30.76 20.34 -32.24
CA VAL A 222 -31.23 21.57 -31.58
C VAL A 222 -30.06 22.50 -31.23
N THR A 223 -28.91 21.96 -30.78
CA THR A 223 -27.74 22.76 -30.40
C THR A 223 -26.93 23.29 -31.59
N ASN A 224 -27.14 22.77 -32.81
CA ASN A 224 -26.43 23.23 -34.01
C ASN A 224 -27.10 24.42 -34.71
N ARG A 225 -28.18 24.98 -34.13
CA ARG A 225 -28.74 26.28 -34.52
C ARG A 225 -28.22 27.35 -33.57
N GLN A 226 -27.09 27.96 -33.92
CA GLN A 226 -26.53 29.09 -33.16
C GLN A 226 -27.42 30.34 -33.33
N PRO A 227 -27.81 31.03 -32.25
CA PRO A 227 -28.18 32.43 -32.28
C PRO A 227 -26.90 33.27 -32.38
N THR A 228 -26.83 34.14 -33.38
CA THR A 228 -25.79 35.17 -33.51
C THR A 228 -25.96 36.18 -32.37
N ILE A 229 -24.98 36.29 -31.47
CA ILE A 229 -24.95 37.31 -30.41
C ILE A 229 -24.04 38.46 -30.87
N PRO A 230 -24.50 39.73 -30.84
CA PRO A 230 -23.65 40.87 -31.14
C PRO A 230 -22.67 41.18 -30.00
N ALA A 231 -21.48 41.66 -30.38
CA ALA A 231 -20.37 41.95 -29.48
C ALA A 231 -20.75 43.00 -28.42
N SER A 232 -20.58 42.61 -27.14
CA SER A 232 -20.66 43.50 -25.99
C SER A 232 -19.24 43.73 -25.45
N GLN A 233 -18.83 45.00 -25.42
CA GLN A 233 -17.58 45.45 -24.82
C GLN A 233 -17.71 45.41 -23.30
N ALA A 234 -16.80 44.70 -22.62
CA ALA A 234 -16.65 44.77 -21.17
C ALA A 234 -15.26 45.32 -20.83
N SER A 235 -15.26 46.41 -20.08
CA SER A 235 -14.08 47.04 -19.49
C SER A 235 -13.51 46.17 -18.38
N VAL A 236 -12.18 45.97 -18.39
CA VAL A 236 -11.44 45.26 -17.34
C VAL A 236 -11.33 46.15 -16.11
N VAL A 237 -11.98 45.75 -15.02
CA VAL A 237 -11.71 46.27 -13.67
C VAL A 237 -10.65 45.38 -13.04
N LEU A 238 -9.50 45.97 -12.74
CA LEU A 238 -8.40 45.33 -12.00
C LEU A 238 -8.80 45.16 -10.54
N ASN A 239 -9.01 43.92 -10.11
CA ASN A 239 -9.00 43.59 -8.68
C ASN A 239 -7.56 43.54 -8.16
N PRO A 240 -7.28 44.08 -6.97
CA PRO A 240 -5.96 44.01 -6.36
C PRO A 240 -5.64 42.59 -5.89
N PHE A 241 -4.41 42.17 -6.19
CA PHE A 241 -3.79 40.90 -5.81
C PHE A 241 -3.91 40.62 -4.29
N PRO A 242 -4.15 39.36 -3.87
CA PRO A 242 -3.88 38.94 -2.51
C PRO A 242 -2.37 38.94 -2.25
N SER A 243 -1.98 39.53 -1.12
CA SER A 243 -0.61 39.66 -0.62
C SER A 243 0.06 38.29 -0.44
N LEU A 244 1.24 38.13 -1.05
CA LEU A 244 2.14 37.00 -0.85
C LEU A 244 2.56 36.93 0.63
N ALA A 245 2.19 35.83 1.30
CA ALA A 245 2.71 35.49 2.60
C ALA A 245 4.24 35.37 2.54
N LYS A 246 4.91 36.06 3.45
CA LYS A 246 6.37 36.11 3.62
C LYS A 246 6.90 34.69 3.89
N PRO A 247 7.95 34.22 3.19
CA PRO A 247 8.49 32.89 3.42
C PRO A 247 9.12 32.79 4.81
N THR A 248 8.60 31.88 5.63
CA THR A 248 9.24 31.44 6.87
C THR A 248 10.49 30.66 6.50
N ILE A 249 11.66 31.17 6.90
CA ILE A 249 12.95 30.52 6.69
C ILE A 249 12.99 29.25 7.57
N VAL A 250 12.78 28.08 6.97
CA VAL A 250 13.03 26.80 7.61
C VAL A 250 14.54 26.59 7.64
N ALA A 251 15.12 26.45 8.84
CA ALA A 251 16.54 26.21 9.01
C ALA A 251 16.99 24.98 8.20
N SER A 252 18.11 25.11 7.48
CA SER A 252 18.68 24.02 6.69
C SER A 252 19.05 22.83 7.60
N PRO A 253 18.76 21.57 7.19
CA PRO A 253 19.06 20.37 7.97
C PRO A 253 20.49 20.30 8.51
N SER A 254 21.46 20.82 7.76
CA SER A 254 22.88 20.83 8.14
C SER A 254 23.19 21.68 9.38
N ALA A 255 22.41 22.73 9.64
CA ALA A 255 22.60 23.59 10.82
C ALA A 255 22.07 22.94 12.11
N ILE A 256 21.11 22.03 11.99
CA ILE A 256 20.51 21.32 13.13
C ILE A 256 21.44 20.19 13.57
N ILE A 257 22.02 19.45 12.62
CA ILE A 257 22.90 18.29 12.89
C ILE A 257 24.09 18.64 13.76
N SER A 258 24.73 19.79 13.53
CA SER A 258 25.93 20.21 14.27
C SER A 258 25.66 20.54 15.74
N THR A 259 24.40 20.79 16.09
CA THR A 259 23.95 21.11 17.45
C THR A 259 23.40 19.90 18.21
N LEU A 260 23.29 18.74 17.56
CA LEU A 260 22.76 17.53 18.19
C LEU A 260 23.71 16.98 19.24
N ARG A 261 23.13 16.59 20.37
CA ARG A 261 23.81 15.93 21.47
C ARG A 261 23.43 14.47 21.51
N ILE A 262 24.41 13.58 21.36
CA ILE A 262 24.20 12.14 21.25
C ILE A 262 24.87 11.41 22.41
N ASP A 263 24.11 10.52 23.06
CA ASP A 263 24.67 9.51 23.96
C ASP A 263 24.80 8.17 23.22
N LEU A 264 26.00 7.60 23.22
CA LEU A 264 26.31 6.29 22.65
C LEU A 264 26.64 5.33 23.79
N MET A 265 25.69 4.47 24.12
CA MET A 265 25.84 3.41 25.11
C MET A 265 26.27 2.12 24.44
N ARG A 266 27.27 1.43 25.00
CA ARG A 266 27.76 0.16 24.47
C ARG A 266 28.16 -0.82 25.55
N THR A 267 28.21 -2.09 25.16
CA THR A 267 28.93 -3.14 25.87
C THR A 267 30.40 -3.20 25.41
N ASP A 268 31.23 -3.98 26.10
CA ASP A 268 32.60 -4.26 25.63
C ASP A 268 32.64 -5.04 24.30
N GLN A 269 31.63 -5.87 24.03
CA GLN A 269 31.55 -6.64 22.78
C GLN A 269 31.23 -5.75 21.56
N ALA A 270 30.65 -4.58 21.79
CA ALA A 270 30.30 -3.62 20.75
C ALA A 270 31.38 -2.55 20.48
N ALA A 271 32.59 -2.65 21.04
CA ALA A 271 33.63 -1.62 20.93
C ALA A 271 34.06 -1.29 19.49
N SER A 272 34.15 -2.29 18.61
CA SER A 272 34.48 -2.06 17.19
C SER A 272 33.37 -1.30 16.47
N LYS A 273 32.11 -1.69 16.72
CA LYS A 273 30.92 -1.04 16.17
C LYS A 273 30.79 0.41 16.67
N SER A 274 31.02 0.65 17.95
CA SER A 274 30.93 2.01 18.50
C SER A 274 31.98 2.95 17.90
N SER A 275 33.20 2.47 17.67
CA SER A 275 34.26 3.24 17.02
C SER A 275 33.93 3.60 15.58
N GLN A 276 33.40 2.63 14.81
CA GLN A 276 32.93 2.87 13.43
C GLN A 276 31.79 3.88 13.41
N LEU A 277 30.79 3.70 14.28
CA LEU A 277 29.63 4.58 14.36
C LEU A 277 30.02 6.00 14.77
N ARG A 278 30.94 6.14 15.74
CA ARG A 278 31.49 7.44 16.16
C ARG A 278 32.15 8.17 14.99
N THR A 279 32.89 7.45 14.15
CA THR A 279 33.54 8.03 12.97
C THR A 279 32.50 8.52 11.96
N SER A 280 31.49 7.71 11.67
CA SER A 280 30.41 8.07 10.74
C SER A 280 29.58 9.26 11.25
N LEU A 281 29.28 9.34 12.55
CA LEU A 281 28.52 10.45 13.14
C LEU A 281 29.33 11.76 13.11
N LYS A 282 30.64 11.70 13.37
CA LYS A 282 31.52 12.87 13.21
C LYS A 282 31.58 13.36 11.77
N ASN A 283 31.63 12.45 10.79
CA ASN A 283 31.60 12.79 9.37
C ASN A 283 30.29 13.47 8.94
N LEU A 284 29.18 13.20 9.64
CA LEU A 284 27.91 13.89 9.44
C LEU A 284 27.90 15.32 10.05
N GLY A 285 28.91 15.66 10.85
CA GLY A 285 29.04 16.96 11.51
C GLY A 285 28.56 16.99 12.96
N ILE A 286 28.26 15.84 13.57
CA ILE A 286 27.88 15.77 15.00
C ILE A 286 29.14 15.93 15.84
N THR A 287 29.16 16.96 16.68
CA THR A 287 30.33 17.33 17.49
C THR A 287 30.19 16.91 18.96
N ASP A 288 28.97 16.89 19.49
CA ASP A 288 28.69 16.55 20.89
C ASP A 288 28.21 15.09 21.03
N LEU A 289 29.18 14.17 21.09
CA LEU A 289 28.95 12.74 21.29
C LEU A 289 29.64 12.28 22.57
N LYS A 290 28.86 11.72 23.50
CA LYS A 290 29.37 11.08 24.72
C LYS A 290 29.18 9.58 24.64
N GLU A 291 30.26 8.85 24.90
CA GLU A 291 30.26 7.39 24.89
C GLU A 291 30.24 6.87 26.33
N LEU A 292 29.34 5.94 26.62
CA LEU A 292 29.23 5.27 27.92
C LEU A 292 29.37 3.76 27.73
N VAL A 293 30.22 3.14 28.54
CA VAL A 293 30.36 1.69 28.60
C VAL A 293 29.57 1.18 29.78
N ASP A 294 28.59 0.32 29.52
CA ASP A 294 27.77 -0.29 30.56
C ASP A 294 27.52 -1.76 30.20
N ASN A 295 28.26 -2.65 30.86
CA ASN A 295 28.17 -4.09 30.67
C ASN A 295 26.99 -4.73 31.39
N THR A 296 26.20 -3.96 32.15
CA THR A 296 25.00 -4.45 32.83
C THR A 296 23.76 -4.40 31.94
N ILE A 297 23.85 -3.74 30.79
CA ILE A 297 22.76 -3.60 29.82
C ILE A 297 22.53 -4.92 29.07
N VAL A 298 21.42 -5.59 29.37
CA VAL A 298 20.94 -6.76 28.62
C VAL A 298 19.94 -6.29 27.56
N LEU A 299 20.41 -6.15 26.32
CA LEU A 299 19.58 -5.77 25.18
C LEU A 299 19.28 -7.00 24.30
N GLU A 300 18.00 -7.21 23.99
CA GLU A 300 17.61 -8.20 22.99
C GLU A 300 18.09 -7.78 21.58
N SER A 301 18.06 -6.48 21.30
CA SER A 301 18.58 -5.84 20.08
C SER A 301 19.06 -4.42 20.37
N SER A 302 19.93 -3.88 19.51
CA SER A 302 20.36 -2.48 19.58
C SER A 302 19.16 -1.53 19.46
N GLN A 303 19.26 -0.35 20.06
CA GLN A 303 18.16 0.62 20.12
C GLN A 303 18.65 2.01 19.72
N LEU A 304 17.79 2.73 19.00
CA LEU A 304 17.99 4.13 18.63
C LEU A 304 16.78 4.93 19.10
N VAL A 305 17.01 5.86 20.02
CA VAL A 305 15.97 6.65 20.67
C VAL A 305 16.16 8.12 20.32
N PHE A 306 15.12 8.74 19.76
CA PHE A 306 15.11 10.15 19.41
C PHE A 306 14.27 10.96 20.40
N SER A 307 14.71 12.18 20.71
CA SER A 307 13.87 13.19 21.31
C SER A 307 12.82 13.67 20.30
N GLN A 308 11.60 13.94 20.77
CA GLN A 308 10.49 14.45 19.94
C GLN A 308 10.82 15.76 19.20
N ALA A 309 11.78 16.55 19.70
CA ALA A 309 12.18 17.83 19.11
C ALA A 309 12.98 17.69 17.80
N ILE A 310 13.47 16.49 17.45
CA ILE A 310 14.30 16.30 16.27
C ILE A 310 13.42 16.18 15.01
N PRO A 311 13.66 16.99 13.97
CA PRO A 311 12.96 16.87 12.69
C PRO A 311 13.18 15.50 12.03
N VAL A 312 12.13 14.94 11.43
CA VAL A 312 12.15 13.60 10.80
C VAL A 312 13.29 13.45 9.78
N VAL A 313 13.59 14.50 9.02
CA VAL A 313 14.70 14.50 8.04
C VAL A 313 16.06 14.22 8.71
N VAL A 314 16.28 14.77 9.90
CA VAL A 314 17.50 14.58 10.68
C VAL A 314 17.51 13.18 11.32
N GLN A 315 16.36 12.69 11.77
CA GLN A 315 16.22 11.32 12.27
C GLN A 315 16.62 10.28 11.21
N GLU A 316 16.13 10.44 9.98
CA GLU A 316 16.44 9.54 8.86
C GLU A 316 17.94 9.52 8.50
N GLN A 317 18.61 10.67 8.54
CA GLN A 317 20.06 10.73 8.31
C GLN A 317 20.84 9.93 9.37
N ILE A 318 20.44 10.04 10.63
CA ILE A 318 21.08 9.29 11.73
C ILE A 318 20.74 7.80 11.64
N ILE A 319 19.49 7.45 11.33
CA ILE A 319 19.05 6.06 11.10
C ILE A 319 19.91 5.42 10.00
N ASN A 320 20.12 6.11 8.88
CA ASN A 320 20.91 5.57 7.77
C ASN A 320 22.37 5.34 8.16
N ILE A 321 22.95 6.21 8.97
CA ILE A 321 24.30 5.99 9.50
C ILE A 321 24.34 4.78 10.43
N VAL A 322 23.41 4.68 11.38
CA VAL A 322 23.37 3.56 12.35
C VAL A 322 23.19 2.23 11.60
N LYS A 323 22.33 2.18 10.57
CA LYS A 323 22.12 1.00 9.72
C LYS A 323 23.40 0.46 9.05
N THR A 324 24.39 1.31 8.77
CA THR A 324 25.66 0.85 8.17
C THR A 324 26.51 0.03 9.12
N VAL A 325 26.34 0.21 10.43
CA VAL A 325 27.15 -0.43 11.48
C VAL A 325 26.35 -1.51 12.20
N GLU A 326 25.05 -1.27 12.41
CA GLU A 326 24.12 -2.19 13.04
C GLU A 326 22.85 -2.28 12.18
N PRO A 327 22.69 -3.34 11.36
CA PRO A 327 21.54 -3.46 10.48
C PRO A 327 20.25 -3.83 11.24
N VAL A 328 20.37 -4.39 12.45
CA VAL A 328 19.23 -4.86 13.26
C VAL A 328 19.14 -4.05 14.55
N PHE A 329 18.24 -3.07 14.56
CA PHE A 329 17.92 -2.26 15.75
C PHE A 329 16.47 -1.81 15.75
N SER A 330 15.98 -1.40 16.91
CA SER A 330 14.66 -0.79 17.06
C SER A 330 14.77 0.73 17.21
N THR A 331 13.83 1.46 16.64
CA THR A 331 13.75 2.92 16.74
C THR A 331 12.57 3.34 17.61
N LYS A 332 12.77 4.31 18.51
CA LYS A 332 11.70 4.91 19.32
C LYS A 332 11.84 6.42 19.38
N VAL A 333 10.72 7.12 19.55
CA VAL A 333 10.69 8.56 19.83
C VAL A 333 10.07 8.76 21.20
N VAL A 334 10.74 9.50 22.08
CA VAL A 334 10.30 9.71 23.46
C VAL A 334 10.33 11.19 23.84
N THR A 335 9.51 11.56 24.83
CA THR A 335 9.56 12.85 25.49
C THR A 335 10.48 12.80 26.70
N GLY A 336 11.18 13.89 26.99
CA GLY A 336 12.02 14.00 28.19
C GLY A 336 13.38 13.28 28.13
N LEU A 337 13.90 13.02 26.94
CA LEU A 337 15.27 12.50 26.79
C LEU A 337 16.28 13.57 27.25
N SER A 338 17.29 13.16 28.03
CA SER A 338 18.31 14.08 28.58
C SER A 338 19.19 14.70 27.48
N ARG A 339 19.33 13.98 26.36
CA ARG A 339 20.00 14.43 25.13
C ARG A 339 19.10 14.23 23.94
N ASP A 340 19.55 14.67 22.78
CA ASP A 340 18.69 14.73 21.60
C ASP A 340 18.54 13.33 20.97
N VAL A 341 19.60 12.52 20.99
CA VAL A 341 19.59 11.11 20.53
C VAL A 341 20.32 10.21 21.51
N GLU A 342 19.80 9.01 21.72
CA GLU A 342 20.45 7.95 22.48
C GLU A 342 20.57 6.69 21.62
N ILE A 343 21.78 6.16 21.49
CA ILE A 343 22.10 4.96 20.73
C ILE A 343 22.61 3.90 21.69
N ARG A 344 21.94 2.75 21.76
CA ARG A 344 22.34 1.62 22.59
C ARG A 344 22.75 0.47 21.70
N LEU A 345 24.04 0.14 21.72
CA LEU A 345 24.60 -0.98 20.97
C LEU A 345 24.65 -2.23 21.84
N LYS A 346 24.17 -3.33 21.28
CA LYS A 346 24.29 -4.67 21.86
C LYS A 346 25.71 -5.20 21.74
#